data_AF-A0A6I2SQP7-F1
#
_entry.id   AF-A0A6I2SQP7-F1
#
_cell.length_a   1.000
_cell.length_b   1.000
_cell.length_c   1.000
_cell.angle_alpha   90.00
_cell.angle_beta   90.00
_cell.angle_gamma   90.00
#
_symmetry.space_group_name_H-M   'P 1'
#
loop_
_entity.id
_entity.type
_entity.pdbx_description
1 polymer ?
#
loop_
_entity_poly.entity_id
_entity_poly.type
_entity_poly.pdbx_seq_one_letter_code
_entity_poly.pdbx_strand_id
1 'polypeptide(L)'
;MDTQTAQNDDSNFMNRLDSQIAFQRKWRLIMMTTYISTTIFIMLFSSSATILAAIELSHYAAIAAAATTVLVSIEKSLLFREKWKLHVTIQTNLENIKLLYDTKHIDLKEAAHEVVNIMERYSTELPISSRD
;
A
#
# COMPACT_ATOMS: atom_id res chain seq x y z
N MET A 1 -40.93 -8.94 1.89
CA MET A 1 -39.48 -8.89 1.60
C MET A 1 -38.88 -9.99 2.44
N ASP A 2 -38.53 -11.11 1.81
CA ASP A 2 -38.30 -12.38 2.50
C ASP A 2 -37.00 -12.32 3.30
N THR A 3 -37.06 -12.71 4.57
CA THR A 3 -35.92 -12.72 5.51
C THR A 3 -34.70 -13.47 4.97
N GLN A 4 -34.92 -14.45 4.08
CA GLN A 4 -33.86 -15.19 3.37
C GLN A 4 -33.08 -14.32 2.37
N THR A 5 -33.71 -13.34 1.70
CA THR A 5 -33.02 -12.46 0.75
C THR A 5 -32.10 -11.47 1.47
N ALA A 6 -32.60 -10.82 2.53
CA ALA A 6 -31.80 -9.89 3.33
C ALA A 6 -30.58 -10.55 3.99
N GLN A 7 -30.75 -11.77 4.53
CA GLN A 7 -29.64 -12.52 5.13
C GLN A 7 -28.56 -12.93 4.10
N ASN A 8 -28.96 -13.13 2.83
CA ASN A 8 -28.04 -13.45 1.74
C ASN A 8 -27.26 -12.20 1.29
N ASP A 9 -27.90 -11.03 1.28
CA ASP A 9 -27.26 -9.76 0.93
C ASP A 9 -26.22 -9.34 1.98
N ASP A 10 -26.55 -9.46 3.27
CA ASP A 10 -25.64 -9.17 4.38
C ASP A 10 -24.37 -10.03 4.33
N SER A 11 -24.54 -11.35 4.15
CA SER A 11 -23.41 -12.28 4.10
C SER A 11 -22.52 -12.04 2.87
N ASN A 12 -23.12 -11.74 1.70
CA ASN A 12 -22.37 -11.40 0.50
C ASN A 12 -21.58 -10.09 0.66
N PHE A 13 -22.18 -9.08 1.28
CA PHE A 13 -21.49 -7.82 1.57
C PHE A 13 -20.27 -8.05 2.48
N MET A 14 -20.45 -8.75 3.59
CA MET A 14 -19.37 -9.01 4.54
C MET A 14 -18.24 -9.83 3.93
N ASN A 15 -18.57 -10.84 3.12
CA ASN A 15 -17.57 -11.61 2.38
C ASN A 15 -16.75 -10.74 1.41
N ARG A 16 -17.39 -9.80 0.72
CA ARG A 16 -16.71 -8.85 -0.17
C ARG A 16 -15.84 -7.86 0.61
N LEU A 17 -16.35 -7.33 1.72
CA LEU A 17 -15.61 -6.42 2.59
C LEU A 17 -14.35 -7.10 3.14
N ASP A 18 -14.46 -8.33 3.62
CA ASP A 18 -13.34 -9.13 4.12
C ASP A 18 -12.32 -9.43 3.02
N SER A 19 -12.78 -9.73 1.80
CA SER A 19 -11.90 -9.91 0.65
C SER A 19 -11.09 -8.64 0.34
N GLN A 20 -11.74 -7.47 0.40
CA GLN A 20 -11.05 -6.18 0.21
C GLN A 20 -10.05 -5.89 1.33
N ILE A 21 -10.40 -6.11 2.60
CA ILE A 21 -9.49 -5.94 3.72
C ILE A 21 -8.26 -6.86 3.56
N ALA A 22 -8.48 -8.13 3.18
CA ALA A 22 -7.40 -9.08 2.94
C ALA A 22 -6.48 -8.65 1.78
N PHE A 23 -7.06 -8.12 0.71
CA PHE A 23 -6.31 -7.55 -0.41
C PHE A 23 -5.42 -6.39 0.03
N GLN A 24 -5.99 -5.41 0.76
CA GLN A 24 -5.24 -4.25 1.25
C GLN A 24 -4.13 -4.67 2.22
N ARG A 25 -4.40 -5.64 3.10
CA ARG A 25 -3.41 -6.21 4.03
C ARG A 25 -2.23 -6.85 3.30
N LYS A 26 -2.51 -7.61 2.24
CA LYS A 26 -1.47 -8.25 1.41
C LYS A 26 -0.60 -7.19 0.73
N TRP A 27 -1.21 -6.20 0.09
CA TRP A 27 -0.48 -5.14 -0.60
C TRP A 27 0.31 -4.22 0.34
N ARG A 28 -0.25 -3.92 1.52
CA ARG A 28 0.48 -3.23 2.59
C ARG A 28 1.78 -3.93 2.92
N LEU A 29 1.75 -5.26 3.14
CA LEU A 29 2.93 -6.04 3.49
C LEU A 29 3.95 -6.07 2.35
N ILE A 30 3.49 -6.25 1.10
CA ILE A 30 4.36 -6.24 -0.07
C ILE A 30 5.06 -4.88 -0.19
N MET A 31 4.31 -3.78 -0.20
CA MET A 31 4.88 -2.44 -0.36
C MET A 31 5.83 -2.06 0.79
N MET A 32 5.47 -2.40 2.04
CA MET A 32 6.35 -2.20 3.19
C MET A 32 7.67 -2.95 3.04
N THR A 33 7.59 -4.23 2.65
CA THR A 33 8.78 -5.07 2.48
C THR A 33 9.66 -4.54 1.36
N THR A 34 9.09 -4.20 0.20
CA THR A 34 9.82 -3.60 -0.92
C THR A 34 10.48 -2.27 -0.53
N TYR A 35 9.77 -1.41 0.19
CA TYR A 35 10.33 -0.14 0.68
C TYR A 35 11.51 -0.35 1.65
N ILE A 36 11.36 -1.24 2.63
CA ILE A 36 12.43 -1.54 3.59
C ILE A 36 13.64 -2.15 2.88
N SER A 37 13.43 -3.15 2.01
CA SER A 37 14.51 -3.80 1.28
C SER A 37 15.27 -2.82 0.39
N THR A 38 14.57 -1.99 -0.38
CA THR A 38 15.20 -0.98 -1.24
C THR A 38 15.99 0.04 -0.42
N THR A 39 15.46 0.50 0.71
CA THR A 39 16.16 1.40 1.64
C THR A 39 17.45 0.77 2.18
N ILE A 40 17.41 -0.50 2.58
CA ILE A 40 18.60 -1.23 3.05
C ILE A 40 19.66 -1.31 1.95
N PHE A 41 19.27 -1.66 0.72
CA PHE A 41 20.22 -1.71 -0.39
C PHE A 41 20.80 -0.33 -0.71
N ILE A 42 20.00 0.74 -0.68
CA ILE A 42 20.48 2.12 -0.85
C ILE A 42 21.54 2.46 0.20
N MET A 43 21.30 2.13 1.47
CA MET A 43 22.27 2.35 2.55
C MET A 43 23.56 1.54 2.34
N LEU A 44 23.46 0.26 1.97
CA LEU A 44 24.62 -0.58 1.73
C LEU A 44 25.45 -0.07 0.55
N PHE A 45 24.84 0.15 -0.61
CA PHE A 45 25.57 0.62 -1.80
C PHE A 45 26.17 2.02 -1.62
N SER A 46 25.48 2.94 -0.96
CA SER A 46 26.01 4.29 -0.71
C SER A 46 27.18 4.27 0.27
N SER A 47 27.08 3.48 1.34
CA SER A 47 28.16 3.29 2.30
C SER A 47 29.36 2.59 1.66
N SER A 48 29.12 1.52 0.88
CA SER A 48 30.16 0.82 0.13
C SER A 48 30.83 1.73 -0.89
N ALA A 49 30.08 2.57 -1.61
CA ALA A 49 30.67 3.54 -2.54
C ALA A 49 31.64 4.49 -1.84
N THR A 50 31.25 4.99 -0.66
CA THR A 50 32.08 5.89 0.15
C THR A 50 33.35 5.19 0.64
N ILE A 51 33.23 3.97 1.17
CA ILE A 51 34.39 3.18 1.64
C ILE A 51 35.33 2.85 0.48
N LEU A 52 34.80 2.38 -0.65
CA LEU A 52 35.57 2.02 -1.84
C LEU A 52 36.30 3.22 -2.43
N ALA A 53 35.67 4.40 -2.43
CA ALA A 53 36.31 5.63 -2.86
C ALA A 53 37.47 6.02 -1.93
N ALA A 54 37.31 5.85 -0.62
CA ALA A 54 38.34 6.16 0.38
C ALA A 54 39.59 5.25 0.28
N ILE A 55 39.43 4.00 -0.17
CA ILE A 55 40.55 3.07 -0.42
C ILE A 55 41.04 3.07 -1.88
N GLU A 56 40.72 4.13 -2.64
CA GLU A 56 41.14 4.37 -4.03
C GLU A 56 40.63 3.34 -5.06
N LEU A 57 39.64 2.52 -4.72
CA LEU A 57 38.96 1.58 -5.62
C LEU A 57 37.87 2.27 -6.45
N SER A 58 38.26 3.29 -7.21
CA SER A 58 37.37 4.25 -7.88
C SER A 58 36.35 3.61 -8.84
N HIS A 59 36.73 2.54 -9.55
CA HIS A 59 35.81 1.86 -10.47
C HIS A 59 34.65 1.18 -9.74
N TYR A 60 34.93 0.48 -8.63
CA TYR A 60 33.91 -0.19 -7.84
C TYR A 60 33.05 0.81 -7.05
N ALA A 61 33.64 1.90 -6.58
CA ALA A 61 32.91 3.01 -5.97
C ALA A 61 31.89 3.61 -6.93
N ALA A 62 32.28 3.84 -8.20
CA ALA A 62 31.38 4.36 -9.22
C ALA A 62 30.20 3.41 -9.51
N ILE A 63 30.45 2.10 -9.59
CA ILE A 63 29.39 1.09 -9.78
C ILE A 63 28.41 1.10 -8.60
N ALA A 64 28.91 1.12 -7.37
CA ALA A 64 28.07 1.15 -6.18
C ALA A 64 27.23 2.43 -6.12
N ALA A 65 27.81 3.60 -6.43
CA ALA A 65 27.09 4.88 -6.48
C ALA A 65 26.01 4.90 -7.58
N ALA A 66 26.30 4.34 -8.75
CA ALA A 66 25.32 4.21 -9.83
C ALA A 66 24.16 3.29 -9.41
N ALA A 67 24.44 2.16 -8.77
CA ALA A 67 23.42 1.25 -8.24
C ALA A 67 22.52 1.94 -7.21
N THR A 68 23.09 2.71 -6.27
CA THR A 68 22.32 3.54 -5.33
C THR A 68 21.38 4.49 -6.07
N THR A 69 21.89 5.19 -7.09
CA THR A 69 21.11 6.16 -7.87
C THR A 69 19.92 5.50 -8.58
N VAL A 70 20.13 4.33 -9.18
CA VAL A 70 19.07 3.54 -9.81
C VAL A 70 18.03 3.13 -8.76
N LEU A 71 18.45 2.60 -7.62
CA LEU A 71 17.53 2.18 -6.55
C LEU A 71 16.70 3.35 -5.99
N VAL A 72 17.33 4.51 -5.74
CA VAL A 72 16.63 5.72 -5.32
C VAL A 72 15.62 6.17 -6.38
N SER A 73 16.00 6.10 -7.66
CA SER A 73 15.11 6.48 -8.76
C SER A 73 13.92 5.51 -8.89
N ILE A 74 14.14 4.21 -8.70
CA ILE A 74 13.08 3.20 -8.67
C ILE A 74 12.13 3.45 -7.51
N GLU A 75 12.65 3.70 -6.30
CA GLU A 75 11.84 3.98 -5.11
C GLU A 75 10.92 5.19 -5.34
N LYS A 76 11.49 6.30 -5.84
CA LYS A 76 10.73 7.52 -6.12
C LYS A 76 9.76 7.38 -7.28
N SER A 77 10.12 6.65 -8.34
CA SER A 77 9.24 6.47 -9.51
C SER A 77 8.07 5.55 -9.20
N LEU A 78 8.30 4.53 -8.37
CA LEU A 78 7.27 3.57 -8.00
C LEU A 78 6.49 3.99 -6.76
N LEU A 79 6.95 5.02 -6.04
CA LEU A 79 6.28 5.63 -4.89
C LEU A 79 5.93 4.59 -3.82
N PHE A 80 6.88 3.73 -3.47
CA PHE A 80 6.63 2.59 -2.59
C PHE A 80 6.11 3.02 -1.22
N ARG A 81 6.67 4.11 -0.68
CA ARG A 81 6.26 4.66 0.61
C ARG A 81 4.82 5.18 0.57
N GLU A 82 4.47 5.93 -0.47
CA GLU A 82 3.15 6.53 -0.64
C GLU A 82 2.11 5.44 -0.87
N LYS A 83 2.40 4.44 -1.70
CA LYS A 83 1.53 3.27 -1.92
C LYS A 83 1.34 2.46 -0.65
N TRP A 84 2.40 2.23 0.13
CA TRP A 84 2.28 1.58 1.43
C TRP A 84 1.33 2.36 2.35
N LYS A 85 1.52 3.68 2.49
CA LYS A 85 0.66 4.54 3.32
C LYS A 85 -0.80 4.52 2.85
N LEU A 86 -1.04 4.52 1.54
CA LEU A 86 -2.37 4.44 0.95
C LEU A 86 -3.07 3.12 1.35
N HIS A 87 -2.39 1.98 1.18
CA HIS A 87 -2.93 0.68 1.57
C HIS A 87 -3.20 0.57 3.08
N VAL A 88 -2.35 1.16 3.93
CA VAL A 88 -2.61 1.25 5.39
C VAL A 88 -3.90 2.03 5.65
N THR A 89 -4.04 3.21 5.05
CA THR A 89 -5.16 4.12 5.29
C THR A 89 -6.48 3.46 4.88
N ILE A 90 -6.53 2.86 3.69
CA ILE A 90 -7.73 2.20 3.19
C ILE A 90 -8.07 0.98 4.01
N GLN A 91 -7.07 0.17 4.36
CA GLN A 91 -7.30 -0.99 5.24
C GLN A 91 -7.95 -0.54 6.55
N THR A 92 -7.39 0.48 7.22
CA THR A 92 -7.95 0.99 8.47
C THR A 92 -9.37 1.51 8.29
N ASN A 93 -9.67 2.22 7.21
CA ASN A 93 -11.02 2.72 6.94
C ASN A 93 -12.02 1.58 6.71
N LEU A 94 -11.64 0.53 5.97
CA LEU A 94 -12.49 -0.66 5.76
C LEU A 94 -12.71 -1.46 7.05
N GLU A 95 -11.66 -1.63 7.86
CA GLU A 95 -11.76 -2.26 9.18
C GLU A 95 -12.68 -1.46 10.12
N ASN A 96 -12.62 -0.13 10.07
CA ASN A 96 -13.53 0.73 10.83
C ASN A 96 -14.99 0.58 10.38
N ILE A 97 -15.26 0.52 9.06
CA ILE A 97 -16.62 0.25 8.55
C ILE A 97 -17.11 -1.11 9.05
N LYS A 98 -16.27 -2.14 8.95
CA LYS A 98 -16.62 -3.48 9.44
C LYS A 98 -16.99 -3.43 10.92
N LEU A 99 -16.19 -2.76 11.74
CA LEU A 99 -16.45 -2.61 13.17
C LEU A 99 -17.77 -1.86 13.44
N LEU A 100 -18.02 -0.76 12.73
CA LEU A 100 -19.25 0.02 12.88
C LEU A 100 -20.49 -0.79 12.49
N TYR A 101 -20.39 -1.60 11.43
CA TYR A 101 -21.46 -2.49 11.01
C TYR A 101 -21.68 -3.63 12.01
N ASP A 102 -20.62 -4.31 12.45
CA ASP A 102 -20.69 -5.42 13.43
C ASP A 102 -21.26 -4.95 14.77
N THR A 103 -20.96 -3.71 15.17
CA THR A 103 -21.48 -3.07 16.39
C THR A 103 -22.85 -2.42 16.20
N LYS A 104 -23.46 -2.54 15.01
CA LYS A 104 -24.79 -2.00 14.65
C LYS A 104 -24.91 -0.49 14.79
N HIS A 105 -23.79 0.24 14.66
CA HIS A 105 -23.80 1.71 14.63
C HIS A 105 -24.21 2.25 13.25
N ILE A 106 -24.02 1.46 12.19
CA ILE A 106 -24.43 1.77 10.81
C ILE A 106 -25.21 0.58 10.22
N ASP A 107 -26.10 0.85 9.27
CA ASP A 107 -26.83 -0.19 8.53
C ASP A 107 -26.07 -0.66 7.27
N LEU A 108 -26.59 -1.70 6.61
CA LEU A 108 -25.98 -2.25 5.38
C LEU A 108 -25.85 -1.20 4.27
N LYS A 109 -26.84 -0.33 4.14
CA LYS A 109 -26.89 0.65 3.05
C LYS A 109 -25.86 1.75 3.25
N GLU A 110 -25.73 2.23 4.48
CA GLU A 110 -24.71 3.20 4.89
C GLU A 110 -23.30 2.61 4.79
N ALA A 111 -23.11 1.38 5.28
CA ALA A 111 -21.83 0.66 5.14
C ALA A 111 -21.42 0.48 3.67
N ALA A 112 -22.37 0.08 2.81
CA ALA A 112 -22.10 -0.08 1.38
C ALA A 112 -21.74 1.26 0.71
N HIS A 113 -22.43 2.35 1.06
CA HIS A 113 -22.14 3.68 0.55
C HIS A 113 -20.74 4.16 0.97
N GLU A 114 -20.35 3.96 2.23
CA GLU A 114 -19.02 4.33 2.72
C GLU A 114 -17.91 3.50 2.06
N VAL A 115 -18.13 2.20 1.81
CA VAL A 115 -17.18 1.38 1.04
C VAL A 115 -17.00 1.93 -0.37
N VAL A 116 -18.08 2.31 -1.05
CA VAL A 116 -18.00 2.94 -2.38
C VAL A 116 -17.20 4.24 -2.32
N ASN A 117 -17.49 5.11 -1.35
CA ASN A 117 -16.76 6.38 -1.17
C ASN A 117 -15.26 6.16 -0.93
N ILE A 118 -14.88 5.12 -0.19
CA ILE A 118 -13.47 4.77 0.02
C ILE A 118 -12.83 4.29 -1.29
N MET A 119 -13.53 3.47 -2.06
CA MET A 119 -13.00 2.92 -3.31
C MET A 119 -12.89 3.99 -4.41
N GLU A 120 -13.83 4.93 -4.47
CA GLU A 120 -13.73 6.10 -5.35
C GLU A 120 -12.53 6.96 -4.97
N ARG A 121 -12.38 7.29 -3.68
CA ARG A 121 -11.18 8.02 -3.18
C ARG A 121 -9.90 7.26 -3.53
N TYR A 122 -9.85 5.96 -3.30
CA TYR A 122 -8.70 5.13 -3.66
C TYR A 122 -8.37 5.22 -5.16
N SER A 123 -9.37 5.18 -6.03
CA SER A 123 -9.16 5.31 -7.48
C SER A 123 -8.56 6.67 -7.87
N THR A 124 -8.92 7.74 -7.13
CA THR A 124 -8.41 9.10 -7.38
C THR A 124 -7.08 9.41 -6.71
N GLU A 125 -6.78 8.75 -5.59
CA GLU A 125 -5.58 8.91 -4.77
C GLU A 125 -4.46 7.91 -5.14
N LEU A 126 -4.77 6.92 -5.98
CA LEU A 126 -3.75 6.06 -6.58
C LEU A 126 -2.68 6.96 -7.22
N PRO A 127 -1.42 6.88 -6.75
CA PRO A 127 -0.34 7.66 -7.34
C PRO A 127 -0.02 7.04 -8.70
N ILE A 128 -0.79 7.42 -9.72
CA ILE A 128 -0.45 7.18 -11.11
C ILE A 128 0.57 8.25 -11.46
N SER A 129 1.78 7.83 -11.79
CA SER A 129 2.90 8.69 -12.22
C SER A 129 2.66 9.40 -13.56
N SER A 130 1.40 9.63 -13.97
CA SER A 130 1.04 10.18 -15.30
C SER A 130 -0.23 11.05 -15.27
N ARG A 131 -0.44 11.82 -14.21
CA ARG A 131 -1.27 13.04 -14.28
C ARG A 131 -0.35 14.22 -14.60
N ASP A 132 0.28 14.15 -15.77
CA ASP A 132 0.85 15.22 -16.58
C ASP A 132 1.05 14.67 -18.01
#